data_AF-A0A6N0NY52-F1
#
_entry.id   AF-A0A6N0NY52-F1
#
_cell.length_a   1.000
_cell.length_b   1.000
_cell.length_c   1.000
_cell.angle_alpha   90.00
_cell.angle_beta   90.00
_cell.angle_gamma   90.00
#
_symmetry.space_group_name_H-M   'P 1'
#
loop_
_entity.id
_entity.type
_entity.pdbx_description
1 polymer ?
#
loop_
_entity_poly.entity_id
_entity_poly.type
_entity_poly.pdbx_seq_one_letter_code
_entity_poly.pdbx_strand_id
1 'polypeptide(L)'
;MLYSLGVIASALAGLTVVLGGIVEGYGYGLSLGTKWPYTRDIHHVAMKGDPEALHRISATIVGLISLAFLIMSPSFITVVGFIAVIFTALLGMATLYVLAGKLPSVFQGLHDIAAYTVFVTYLLIFLQGLGYNINIIAFLEQAIIPPHFLYFVIFMGGVVTGLRRMSRPIGQVRKPQGRLQWAWAIHGVLAVIFILAVLYLHYWLTLGFTALEITAGLWVYRSINKNPEKPGASIGFHQLFSLLTVVAIILNSLAIVP
;
A
#
# COMPACT_ATOMS: atom_id res chain seq x y z
N MET A 1 -3.48 -5.02 -26.47
CA MET A 1 -2.12 -4.51 -26.17
C MET A 1 -2.12 -3.46 -25.06
N LEU A 2 -2.83 -2.33 -25.20
CA LEU A 2 -2.87 -1.29 -24.16
C LEU A 2 -3.42 -1.80 -22.81
N TYR A 3 -4.52 -2.54 -22.81
CA TYR A 3 -5.05 -3.14 -21.58
C TYR A 3 -4.13 -4.21 -20.96
N SER A 4 -3.39 -4.95 -21.81
CA SER A 4 -2.36 -5.89 -21.37
C SER A 4 -1.17 -5.19 -20.69
N LEU A 5 -0.94 -3.90 -20.97
CA LEU A 5 0.02 -3.09 -20.21
C LEU A 5 -0.52 -2.75 -18.80
N GLY A 6 -1.84 -2.84 -18.59
CA GLY A 6 -2.51 -2.55 -17.32
C GLY A 6 -2.12 -3.55 -16.24
N VAL A 7 -2.04 -4.84 -16.57
CA VAL A 7 -1.58 -5.87 -15.61
C VAL A 7 -0.11 -5.67 -15.25
N ILE A 8 0.72 -5.23 -16.20
CA ILE A 8 2.14 -4.92 -15.95
C ILE A 8 2.25 -3.71 -15.03
N ALA A 9 1.52 -2.63 -15.32
CA ALA A 9 1.48 -1.42 -14.50
C ALA A 9 0.97 -1.72 -13.07
N SER A 10 -0.08 -2.53 -12.95
CA SER A 10 -0.61 -2.98 -11.66
C SER A 10 0.41 -3.85 -10.91
N ALA A 11 1.02 -4.83 -11.56
CA ALA A 11 2.04 -5.67 -10.95
C ALA A 11 3.25 -4.86 -10.46
N LEU A 12 3.71 -3.88 -11.24
CA LEU A 12 4.78 -2.97 -10.85
C LEU A 12 4.36 -2.04 -9.71
N ALA A 13 3.12 -1.55 -9.69
CA ALA A 13 2.60 -0.75 -8.59
C ALA A 13 2.52 -1.58 -7.29
N GLY A 14 2.02 -2.83 -7.37
CA GLY A 14 2.00 -3.76 -6.26
C GLY A 14 3.41 -4.11 -5.76
N LEU A 15 4.34 -4.38 -6.67
CA LEU A 15 5.76 -4.58 -6.34
C LEU A 15 6.34 -3.35 -5.63
N THR A 16 6.01 -2.14 -6.10
CA THR A 16 6.47 -0.89 -5.49
C THR A 16 5.99 -0.76 -4.04
N VAL A 17 4.73 -1.12 -3.76
CA VAL A 17 4.16 -1.16 -2.40
C VAL A 17 4.89 -2.17 -1.52
N VAL A 18 5.12 -3.40 -1.99
CA VAL A 18 5.87 -4.42 -1.25
C VAL A 18 7.32 -3.99 -1.00
N LEU A 19 7.99 -3.44 -2.01
CA LEU A 19 9.35 -2.90 -1.86
C LEU A 19 9.39 -1.76 -0.84
N GLY A 20 8.37 -0.91 -0.79
CA GLY A 20 8.24 0.11 0.26
C GLY A 20 8.19 -0.51 1.66
N GLY A 21 7.44 -1.59 1.83
CA GLY A 21 7.44 -2.37 3.07
C GLY A 21 8.79 -3.02 3.40
N ILE A 22 9.55 -3.47 2.39
CA ILE A 22 10.91 -4.00 2.58
C ILE A 22 11.89 -2.89 2.97
N VAL A 23 11.82 -1.72 2.33
CA VAL A 23 12.59 -0.53 2.70
C VAL A 23 12.36 -0.15 4.15
N GLU A 24 11.10 -0.16 4.59
CA GLU A 24 10.75 0.06 6.00
C GLU A 24 11.29 -1.06 6.90
N GLY A 25 11.06 -2.31 6.53
CA GLY A 25 11.39 -3.49 7.32
C GLY A 25 12.88 -3.64 7.61
N TYR A 26 13.74 -3.25 6.67
CA TYR A 26 15.19 -3.35 6.83
C TYR A 26 15.86 -2.03 7.24
N GLY A 27 15.09 -0.97 7.49
CA GLY A 27 15.61 0.30 8.01
C GLY A 27 16.24 1.22 6.96
N TYR A 28 15.92 1.02 5.68
CA TYR A 28 16.43 1.86 4.58
C TYR A 28 15.69 3.21 4.48
N GLY A 29 14.47 3.33 5.02
CA GLY A 29 13.60 4.50 4.86
C GLY A 29 14.12 5.86 5.37
N LEU A 30 15.24 5.90 6.11
CA LEU A 30 15.91 7.13 6.56
C LEU A 30 17.23 7.42 5.83
N SER A 31 17.61 6.62 4.83
CA SER A 31 18.88 6.77 4.11
C SER A 31 19.00 8.13 3.38
N LEU A 32 17.88 8.87 3.24
CA LEU A 32 17.80 10.15 2.54
C LEU A 32 17.54 11.36 3.45
N GLY A 33 18.34 11.48 4.51
CA GLY A 33 18.71 12.80 5.00
C GLY A 33 19.65 13.49 4.00
N THR A 34 19.12 14.39 3.16
CA THR A 34 19.80 15.41 2.32
C THR A 34 20.93 14.98 1.35
N LYS A 35 21.37 13.72 1.34
CA LYS A 35 22.26 13.17 0.33
C LYS A 35 21.42 12.29 -0.58
N TRP A 36 21.34 12.63 -1.87
CA TRP A 36 20.65 11.83 -2.88
C TRP A 36 21.69 10.99 -3.64
N PRO A 37 22.20 9.86 -3.09
CA PRO A 37 23.22 9.04 -3.75
C PRO A 37 22.70 8.36 -5.03
N TYR A 38 21.41 8.51 -5.33
CA TYR A 38 20.71 7.80 -6.40
C TYR A 38 20.61 8.57 -7.73
N THR A 39 21.30 9.71 -7.92
CA THR A 39 21.25 10.44 -9.21
C THR A 39 22.22 9.92 -10.25
N ARG A 40 23.37 9.34 -9.86
CA ARG A 40 24.40 8.90 -10.83
C ARG A 40 24.43 7.38 -11.03
N ASP A 41 24.32 6.60 -9.95
CA ASP A 41 24.59 5.15 -9.97
C ASP A 41 23.44 4.29 -9.39
N ILE A 42 22.19 4.76 -9.44
CA ILE A 42 21.03 4.02 -8.87
C ILE A 42 20.89 2.61 -9.45
N HIS A 43 21.23 2.42 -10.72
CA HIS A 43 21.21 1.13 -11.40
C HIS A 43 22.24 0.17 -10.77
N HIS A 44 23.45 0.64 -10.46
CA HIS A 44 24.49 -0.17 -9.83
C HIS A 44 24.12 -0.55 -8.39
N VAL A 45 23.51 0.38 -7.64
CA VAL A 45 23.03 0.12 -6.27
C VAL A 45 21.83 -0.86 -6.29
N ALA A 46 20.93 -0.72 -7.25
CA ALA A 46 19.82 -1.66 -7.47
C ALA A 46 20.30 -3.07 -7.84
N MET A 47 21.32 -3.20 -8.69
CA MET A 47 21.94 -4.50 -9.03
C MET A 47 22.56 -5.20 -7.82
N LYS A 48 22.93 -4.46 -6.77
CA LYS A 48 23.38 -5.01 -5.49
C LYS A 48 22.24 -5.40 -4.55
N GLY A 49 20.99 -5.26 -4.97
CA GLY A 49 19.81 -5.64 -4.20
C GLY A 49 19.35 -4.58 -3.19
N ASP A 50 19.73 -3.31 -3.36
CA ASP A 50 19.22 -2.23 -2.51
C ASP A 50 17.70 -2.04 -2.74
N PRO A 51 16.86 -2.29 -1.72
CA PRO A 51 15.41 -2.27 -1.88
C PRO A 51 14.87 -0.86 -2.12
N GLU A 52 15.57 0.19 -1.67
CA GLU A 52 15.16 1.57 -1.89
C GLU A 52 15.43 2.01 -3.32
N ALA A 53 16.60 1.64 -3.87
CA ALA A 53 16.90 1.87 -5.28
C ALA A 53 15.88 1.15 -6.18
N LEU A 54 15.57 -0.12 -5.87
CA LEU A 54 14.55 -0.90 -6.58
C LEU A 54 13.16 -0.25 -6.47
N HIS A 55 12.76 0.19 -5.28
CA HIS A 55 11.48 0.88 -5.06
C HIS A 55 11.36 2.14 -5.93
N ARG A 56 12.40 2.99 -5.95
CA ARG A 56 12.43 4.24 -6.73
C ARG A 56 12.38 4.00 -8.24
N ILE A 57 13.15 3.02 -8.72
CA ILE A 57 13.14 2.65 -10.15
C ILE A 57 11.74 2.14 -10.53
N SER A 58 11.17 1.22 -9.74
CA SER A 58 9.84 0.67 -9.97
C SER A 58 8.76 1.76 -9.99
N ALA A 59 8.77 2.66 -9.00
CA ALA A 59 7.84 3.80 -8.93
C ALA A 59 7.96 4.72 -10.17
N THR A 60 9.19 4.96 -10.64
CA THR A 60 9.44 5.77 -11.84
C THR A 60 8.88 5.10 -13.09
N ILE A 61 9.09 3.80 -13.25
CA ILE A 61 8.54 3.04 -14.39
C ILE A 61 7.01 3.06 -14.37
N VAL A 62 6.38 2.88 -13.20
CA VAL A 62 4.93 3.03 -13.05
C VAL A 62 4.47 4.41 -13.50
N GLY A 63 5.19 5.48 -13.14
CA GLY A 63 4.87 6.84 -13.58
C GLY A 63 5.00 7.05 -15.10
N LEU A 64 6.00 6.45 -15.74
CA LEU A 64 6.15 6.52 -17.20
C LEU A 64 5.04 5.75 -17.92
N ILE A 65 4.69 4.55 -17.43
CA ILE A 65 3.57 3.77 -17.98
C ILE A 65 2.25 4.52 -17.76
N SER A 66 2.07 5.14 -16.59
CA SER A 66 0.91 5.96 -16.26
C SER A 66 0.71 7.11 -17.24
N LEU A 67 1.78 7.85 -17.53
CA LEU A 67 1.78 8.92 -18.52
C LEU A 67 1.47 8.40 -19.92
N ALA A 68 2.05 7.27 -20.32
CA ALA A 68 1.75 6.64 -21.61
C ALA A 68 0.27 6.25 -21.73
N PHE A 69 -0.34 5.69 -20.68
CA PHE A 69 -1.78 5.41 -20.64
C PHE A 69 -2.62 6.68 -20.83
N LEU A 70 -2.27 7.76 -20.14
CA LEU A 70 -2.98 9.03 -20.24
C LEU A 70 -2.92 9.62 -21.65
N ILE A 71 -1.77 9.53 -22.33
CA ILE A 71 -1.57 10.06 -23.69
C ILE A 71 -2.26 9.16 -24.73
N MET A 72 -2.11 7.84 -24.62
CA MET A 72 -2.57 6.90 -25.64
C MET A 72 -4.06 6.57 -25.56
N SER A 73 -4.65 6.63 -24.36
CA SER A 73 -6.09 6.41 -24.14
C SER A 73 -6.60 7.34 -23.03
N PRO A 74 -6.78 8.63 -23.34
CA PRO A 74 -7.33 9.58 -22.41
C PRO A 74 -8.74 9.17 -22.00
N SER A 75 -8.95 8.94 -20.72
CA SER A 75 -10.23 8.55 -20.12
C SER A 75 -10.25 8.95 -18.65
N PHE A 76 -11.42 8.93 -18.03
CA PHE A 76 -11.54 9.25 -16.61
C PHE A 76 -10.64 8.35 -15.73
N ILE A 77 -10.60 7.03 -16.02
CA ILE A 77 -9.79 6.08 -15.26
C ILE A 77 -8.28 6.31 -15.45
N THR A 78 -7.81 6.69 -16.65
CA THR A 78 -6.39 7.00 -16.86
C THR A 78 -5.98 8.33 -16.23
N VAL A 79 -6.88 9.32 -16.16
CA VAL A 79 -6.67 10.56 -15.40
C VAL A 79 -6.57 10.28 -13.89
N VAL A 80 -7.49 9.48 -13.33
CA VAL A 80 -7.43 9.08 -11.91
C VAL A 80 -6.12 8.38 -11.60
N GLY A 81 -5.69 7.44 -12.45
CA GLY A 81 -4.43 6.71 -12.28
C GLY A 81 -3.21 7.64 -12.28
N PHE A 82 -3.14 8.58 -13.22
CA PHE A 82 -2.05 9.54 -13.30
C PHE A 82 -2.02 10.51 -12.11
N ILE A 83 -3.18 11.02 -11.69
CA ILE A 83 -3.30 11.85 -10.50
C ILE A 83 -2.84 11.07 -9.25
N ALA A 84 -3.26 9.81 -9.10
CA ALA A 84 -2.86 8.96 -7.99
C ALA A 84 -1.33 8.75 -7.95
N VAL A 85 -0.67 8.61 -9.10
CA VAL A 85 0.81 8.54 -9.19
C VAL A 85 1.44 9.84 -8.69
N ILE A 86 0.94 11.00 -9.12
CA ILE A 86 1.45 12.31 -8.65
C ILE A 86 1.33 12.41 -7.13
N PHE A 87 0.16 12.10 -6.57
CA PHE A 87 -0.05 12.12 -5.13
C PHE A 87 0.86 11.12 -4.41
N THR A 88 1.04 9.91 -4.94
CA THR A 88 1.93 8.90 -4.37
C THR A 88 3.37 9.42 -4.31
N ALA A 89 3.88 10.05 -5.37
CA ALA A 89 5.23 10.60 -5.39
C ALA A 89 5.43 11.75 -4.38
N LEU A 90 4.47 12.69 -4.32
CA LEU A 90 4.51 13.82 -3.38
C LEU A 90 4.42 13.35 -1.92
N LEU A 91 3.49 12.45 -1.64
CA LEU A 91 3.28 11.89 -0.30
C LEU A 91 4.40 10.91 0.09
N GLY A 92 5.07 10.28 -0.87
CA GLY A 92 6.27 9.47 -0.65
C GLY A 92 7.44 10.33 -0.15
N MET A 93 7.60 11.55 -0.69
CA MET A 93 8.54 12.52 -0.12
C MET A 93 8.10 12.96 1.28
N ALA A 94 6.81 13.29 1.48
CA ALA A 94 6.29 13.68 2.80
C ALA A 94 6.49 12.58 3.85
N THR A 95 6.35 11.31 3.46
CA THR A 95 6.61 10.12 4.27
C THR A 95 8.02 10.13 4.86
N LEU A 96 9.05 10.51 4.11
CA LEU A 96 10.42 10.64 4.65
C LEU A 96 10.49 11.65 5.80
N TYR A 97 9.75 12.75 5.71
CA TYR A 97 9.64 13.73 6.80
C TYR A 97 8.81 13.20 7.97
N VAL A 98 7.76 12.41 7.72
CA VAL A 98 7.00 11.73 8.79
C VAL A 98 7.90 10.78 9.57
N LEU A 99 8.65 9.93 8.87
CA LEU A 99 9.56 8.96 9.46
C LEU A 99 10.71 9.63 10.20
N ALA A 100 11.18 10.79 9.73
CA ALA A 100 12.13 11.65 10.45
C ALA A 100 11.50 12.44 11.62
N GLY A 101 10.19 12.28 11.87
CA GLY A 101 9.47 12.95 12.95
C GLY A 101 9.16 14.43 12.72
N LYS A 102 9.29 14.91 11.48
CA LYS A 102 9.09 16.30 11.04
C LYS A 102 7.69 16.59 10.50
N LEU A 103 6.95 15.56 10.07
CA LEU A 103 5.55 15.68 9.65
C LEU A 103 4.61 14.72 10.42
N PRO A 104 3.30 15.04 10.49
CA PRO A 104 2.29 14.17 11.10
C PRO A 104 2.12 12.82 10.40
N SER A 105 1.80 11.77 11.16
CA SER A 105 1.64 10.40 10.65
C SER A 105 0.52 10.21 9.62
N VAL A 106 -0.45 11.13 9.55
CA VAL A 106 -1.54 11.07 8.57
C VAL A 106 -1.03 11.11 7.13
N PHE A 107 0.11 11.76 6.86
CA PHE A 107 0.69 11.78 5.52
C PHE A 107 1.19 10.40 5.06
N GLN A 108 1.61 9.53 5.99
CA GLN A 108 1.91 8.13 5.68
C GLN A 108 0.63 7.38 5.28
N GLY A 109 -0.45 7.54 6.04
CA GLY A 109 -1.73 6.91 5.69
C GLY A 109 -2.29 7.38 4.33
N LEU A 110 -2.14 8.67 4.02
CA LEU A 110 -2.53 9.21 2.71
C LEU A 110 -1.64 8.68 1.57
N HIS A 111 -0.33 8.54 1.82
CA HIS A 111 0.58 7.91 0.87
C HIS A 111 0.13 6.48 0.53
N ASP A 112 -0.24 5.71 1.55
CA ASP A 112 -0.68 4.34 1.37
C ASP A 112 -2.00 4.28 0.58
N ILE A 113 -3.00 5.14 0.86
CA ILE A 113 -4.20 5.25 0.02
C ILE A 113 -3.84 5.54 -1.44
N ALA A 114 -2.96 6.52 -1.69
CA ALA A 114 -2.56 6.90 -3.04
C ALA A 114 -1.89 5.73 -3.78
N ALA A 115 -0.95 5.03 -3.13
CA ALA A 115 -0.23 3.90 -3.70
C ALA A 115 -1.16 2.73 -4.06
N TYR A 116 -2.11 2.40 -3.17
CA TYR A 116 -3.11 1.37 -3.45
C TYR A 116 -4.10 1.81 -4.53
N THR A 117 -4.42 3.11 -4.62
CA THR A 117 -5.26 3.64 -5.72
C THR A 117 -4.56 3.49 -7.06
N VAL A 118 -3.24 3.71 -7.15
CA VAL A 118 -2.44 3.43 -8.36
C VAL A 118 -2.55 1.96 -8.74
N PHE A 119 -2.28 1.05 -7.79
CA PHE A 119 -2.36 -0.40 -8.00
C PHE A 119 -3.72 -0.83 -8.55
N VAL A 120 -4.79 -0.39 -7.89
CA VAL A 120 -6.16 -0.75 -8.27
C VAL A 120 -6.53 -0.16 -9.62
N THR A 121 -6.20 1.10 -9.90
CA THR A 121 -6.60 1.75 -11.15
C THR A 121 -6.10 0.97 -12.36
N TYR A 122 -4.83 0.55 -12.35
CA TYR A 122 -4.28 -0.22 -13.46
C TYR A 122 -4.78 -1.66 -13.52
N LEU A 123 -5.12 -2.27 -12.38
CA LEU A 123 -5.80 -3.57 -12.35
C LEU A 123 -7.19 -3.48 -12.99
N LEU A 124 -7.95 -2.44 -12.64
CA LEU A 124 -9.29 -2.18 -13.18
C LEU A 124 -9.24 -1.88 -14.69
N ILE A 125 -8.25 -1.12 -15.17
CA ILE A 125 -8.03 -0.94 -16.62
C ILE A 125 -7.81 -2.29 -17.31
N PHE A 126 -6.97 -3.16 -16.73
CA PHE A 126 -6.75 -4.50 -17.29
C PHE A 126 -8.03 -5.33 -17.35
N LEU A 127 -8.79 -5.39 -16.25
CA LEU A 127 -10.05 -6.12 -16.16
C LEU A 127 -11.10 -5.56 -17.14
N GLN A 128 -11.17 -4.25 -17.31
CA GLN A 128 -12.02 -3.62 -18.32
C GLN A 128 -11.66 -4.11 -19.73
N GLY A 129 -10.36 -4.24 -20.03
CA GLY A 129 -9.88 -4.80 -21.30
C GLY A 129 -10.19 -6.28 -21.51
N LEU A 130 -10.45 -7.03 -20.44
CA LEU A 130 -10.95 -8.41 -20.50
C LEU A 130 -12.47 -8.48 -20.69
N GLY A 131 -13.18 -7.35 -20.73
CA GLY A 131 -14.62 -7.27 -20.95
C GLY A 131 -15.46 -7.18 -19.67
N TYR A 132 -14.84 -7.06 -18.49
CA TYR A 132 -15.59 -6.84 -17.25
C TYR A 132 -16.16 -5.41 -17.18
N ASN A 133 -17.36 -5.27 -16.62
CA ASN A 133 -17.97 -3.96 -16.43
C ASN A 133 -17.35 -3.27 -15.21
N ILE A 134 -16.49 -2.30 -15.47
CA ILE A 134 -15.72 -1.59 -14.45
C ILE A 134 -16.28 -0.18 -14.27
N ASN A 135 -16.63 0.16 -13.03
CA ASN A 135 -16.94 1.53 -12.62
C ASN A 135 -15.98 1.95 -11.50
N ILE A 136 -14.97 2.75 -11.85
CA ILE A 136 -13.97 3.22 -10.89
C ILE A 136 -14.58 4.12 -9.80
N ILE A 137 -15.63 4.89 -10.10
CA ILE A 137 -16.31 5.72 -9.10
C ILE A 137 -16.95 4.83 -8.04
N ALA A 138 -17.72 3.83 -8.49
CA ALA A 138 -18.34 2.86 -7.59
C ALA A 138 -17.30 2.13 -6.74
N PHE A 139 -16.15 1.76 -7.32
CA PHE A 139 -15.05 1.17 -6.56
C PHE A 139 -14.52 2.14 -5.48
N LEU A 140 -14.22 3.39 -5.83
CA LEU A 140 -13.68 4.38 -4.89
C LEU A 140 -14.67 4.69 -3.76
N GLU A 141 -15.97 4.76 -4.07
CA GLU A 141 -17.03 4.92 -3.06
C GLU A 141 -17.08 3.71 -2.11
N GLN A 142 -17.11 2.49 -2.65
CA GLN A 142 -17.16 1.26 -1.86
C GLN A 142 -15.87 0.99 -1.06
N ALA A 143 -14.73 1.54 -1.49
CA ALA A 143 -13.47 1.46 -0.78
C ALA A 143 -13.44 2.36 0.48
N ILE A 144 -14.32 3.37 0.57
CA ILE A 144 -14.38 4.34 1.67
C ILE A 144 -15.61 4.10 2.56
N ILE A 145 -16.74 3.73 1.96
CA ILE A 145 -18.02 3.57 2.64
C ILE A 145 -18.22 2.11 3.09
N PRO A 146 -18.93 1.86 4.21
CA PRO A 146 -19.36 0.52 4.57
C PRO A 146 -20.12 -0.19 3.42
N PRO A 147 -20.01 -1.52 3.32
CA PRO A 147 -19.46 -2.41 4.34
C PRO A 147 -17.93 -2.50 4.37
N HIS A 148 -17.19 -2.18 3.31
CA HIS A 148 -15.78 -2.58 3.23
C HIS A 148 -14.77 -1.56 3.79
N PHE A 149 -15.00 -0.23 3.71
CA PHE A 149 -14.08 0.82 4.26
C PHE A 149 -12.56 0.53 4.16
N LEU A 150 -12.14 -0.19 3.12
CA LEU A 150 -10.80 -0.77 2.96
C LEU A 150 -9.72 0.30 3.05
N TYR A 151 -9.96 1.44 2.43
CA TYR A 151 -9.01 2.56 2.43
C TYR A 151 -8.82 3.16 3.82
N PHE A 152 -9.81 3.07 4.69
CA PHE A 152 -9.67 3.49 6.08
C PHE A 152 -8.83 2.50 6.90
N VAL A 153 -8.95 1.20 6.63
CA VAL A 153 -8.07 0.17 7.22
C VAL A 153 -6.61 0.44 6.81
N ILE A 154 -6.36 0.60 5.50
CA ILE A 154 -5.04 0.89 4.93
C ILE A 154 -4.46 2.18 5.51
N PHE A 155 -5.26 3.26 5.53
CA PHE A 155 -4.86 4.55 6.10
C PHE A 155 -4.38 4.41 7.55
N MET A 156 -5.15 3.69 8.38
CA MET A 156 -4.78 3.51 9.78
C MET A 156 -3.51 2.66 9.95
N GLY A 157 -3.24 1.71 9.05
CA GLY A 157 -1.96 1.01 8.99
C GLY A 157 -0.80 1.99 8.78
N GLY A 158 -0.92 2.89 7.81
CA GLY A 158 0.05 3.95 7.57
C GLY A 158 0.21 4.91 8.76
N VAL A 159 -0.88 5.26 9.44
CA VAL A 159 -0.83 6.08 10.67
C VAL A 159 -0.01 5.40 11.77
N VAL A 160 -0.14 4.08 11.94
CA VAL A 160 0.67 3.28 12.88
C VAL A 160 2.16 3.36 12.51
N THR A 161 2.49 3.12 11.24
CA THR A 161 3.86 3.24 10.72
C THR A 161 4.43 4.64 10.95
N GLY A 162 3.69 5.68 10.60
CA GLY A 162 4.13 7.07 10.75
C GLY A 162 4.35 7.48 12.22
N LEU A 163 3.50 7.01 13.14
CA LEU A 163 3.68 7.26 14.58
C LEU A 163 4.92 6.55 15.15
N ARG A 164 5.33 5.45 14.51
CA ARG A 164 6.53 4.70 14.88
C ARG A 164 7.83 5.45 14.60
N ARG A 165 7.85 6.30 13.56
CA ARG A 165 9.05 7.06 13.13
C ARG A 165 10.27 6.16 12.93
N MET A 166 10.08 4.98 12.34
CA MET A 166 11.09 3.93 12.10
C MET A 166 11.77 3.30 13.34
N SER A 167 11.75 3.93 14.50
CA SER A 167 12.63 3.54 15.63
C SER A 167 11.89 3.12 16.89
N ARG A 168 10.57 3.38 16.98
CA ARG A 168 9.83 3.15 18.22
C ARG A 168 9.20 1.75 18.27
N PRO A 169 9.25 1.02 19.39
CA PRO A 169 8.39 -0.14 19.56
C PRO A 169 6.92 0.30 19.65
N ILE A 170 5.98 -0.58 19.30
CA ILE A 170 4.55 -0.34 19.55
C ILE A 170 4.26 -0.44 21.06
N GLY A 171 4.95 -1.35 21.75
CA GLY A 171 4.74 -1.64 23.17
C GLY A 171 3.47 -2.43 23.43
N GLN A 172 3.03 -2.45 24.69
CA GLN A 172 1.87 -3.23 25.12
C GLN A 172 0.55 -2.56 24.71
N VAL A 173 -0.30 -3.32 24.02
CA VAL A 173 -1.58 -2.83 23.45
C VAL A 173 -2.81 -3.24 24.25
N ARG A 174 -2.67 -4.09 25.27
CA ARG A 174 -3.80 -4.50 26.14
C ARG A 174 -4.35 -3.35 27.01
N LYS A 175 -3.49 -2.39 27.35
CA LYS A 175 -3.85 -1.15 28.06
C LYS A 175 -3.13 0.01 27.36
N PRO A 176 -3.69 0.54 26.26
CA PRO A 176 -3.05 1.60 25.49
C PRO A 176 -2.86 2.86 26.33
N GLN A 177 -1.62 3.32 26.46
CA GLN A 177 -1.23 4.52 27.20
C GLN A 177 -0.77 5.64 26.25
N GLY A 178 -0.30 5.30 25.05
CA GLY A 178 0.24 6.25 24.08
C GLY A 178 -0.52 6.28 22.74
N ARG A 179 -0.31 7.36 21.97
CA ARG A 179 -0.93 7.54 20.64
C ARG A 179 -0.65 6.38 19.68
N LEU A 180 0.57 5.82 19.70
CA LEU A 180 0.95 4.68 18.86
C LEU A 180 0.17 3.40 19.22
N GLN A 181 0.00 3.12 20.51
CA GLN A 181 -0.76 1.96 20.98
C GLN A 181 -2.24 2.11 20.65
N TRP A 182 -2.79 3.31 20.81
CA TRP A 182 -4.17 3.61 20.40
C TRP A 182 -4.36 3.48 18.90
N ALA A 183 -3.45 4.01 18.07
CA ALA A 183 -3.53 3.86 16.62
C ALA A 183 -3.48 2.38 16.20
N TRP A 184 -2.62 1.57 16.82
CA TRP A 184 -2.56 0.13 16.56
C TRP A 184 -3.85 -0.57 16.99
N ALA A 185 -4.40 -0.23 18.16
CA ALA A 185 -5.64 -0.80 18.65
C ALA A 185 -6.83 -0.46 17.73
N ILE A 186 -6.92 0.80 17.30
CA ILE A 186 -7.94 1.25 16.34
C ILE A 186 -7.79 0.50 15.02
N HIS A 187 -6.58 0.41 14.47
CA HIS A 187 -6.33 -0.36 13.24
C HIS A 187 -6.74 -1.84 13.38
N GLY A 188 -6.45 -2.47 14.52
CA GLY A 188 -6.89 -3.83 14.82
C GLY A 188 -8.41 -3.98 14.90
N VAL A 189 -9.10 -3.03 15.54
CA VAL A 189 -10.57 -3.00 15.58
C VAL A 189 -11.15 -2.85 14.17
N LEU A 190 -10.56 -1.99 13.34
CA LEU A 190 -10.97 -1.82 11.95
C LEU A 190 -10.77 -3.11 11.13
N ALA A 191 -9.69 -3.85 11.34
CA ALA A 191 -9.50 -5.15 10.69
C ALA A 191 -10.56 -6.18 11.12
N VAL A 192 -11.01 -6.16 12.38
CA VAL A 192 -12.11 -7.03 12.85
C VAL A 192 -13.44 -6.62 12.21
N ILE A 193 -13.75 -5.32 12.14
CA ILE A 193 -14.95 -4.84 11.45
C ILE A 193 -14.89 -5.23 9.97
N PHE A 194 -13.71 -5.21 9.35
CA PHE A 194 -13.51 -5.64 7.96
C PHE A 194 -13.82 -7.13 7.77
N ILE A 195 -13.38 -8.00 8.69
CA ILE A 195 -13.77 -9.42 8.70
C ILE A 195 -15.30 -9.58 8.73
N LEU A 196 -15.98 -8.86 9.62
CA LEU A 196 -17.44 -8.94 9.74
C LEU A 196 -18.13 -8.49 8.45
N ALA A 197 -17.61 -7.45 7.81
CA ALA A 197 -18.10 -6.98 6.52
C ALA A 197 -17.95 -8.03 5.42
N VAL A 198 -16.76 -8.63 5.25
CA VAL A 198 -16.54 -9.64 4.20
C VAL A 198 -17.31 -10.94 4.46
N LEU A 199 -17.54 -11.29 5.74
CA LEU A 199 -18.43 -12.39 6.12
C LEU A 199 -19.89 -12.12 5.74
N TYR A 200 -20.38 -10.92 6.05
CA TYR A 200 -21.74 -10.49 5.68
C TYR A 200 -21.96 -10.56 4.16
N LEU A 201 -20.93 -10.23 3.39
CA LEU A 201 -20.95 -10.26 1.92
C LEU A 201 -20.68 -11.63 1.31
N HIS A 202 -20.31 -12.62 2.12
CA HIS A 202 -19.90 -13.95 1.67
C HIS A 202 -18.68 -13.93 0.73
N TYR A 203 -17.76 -12.98 0.89
CA TYR A 203 -16.54 -12.87 0.08
C TYR A 203 -15.45 -13.81 0.61
N TRP A 204 -15.55 -15.10 0.27
CA TRP A 204 -14.73 -16.15 0.88
C TRP A 204 -13.24 -16.04 0.54
N LEU A 205 -12.92 -15.70 -0.71
CA LEU A 205 -11.52 -15.48 -1.11
C LEU A 205 -10.92 -14.28 -0.36
N THR A 206 -11.67 -13.19 -0.27
CA THR A 206 -11.27 -11.99 0.47
C THR A 206 -11.07 -12.30 1.96
N LEU A 207 -11.97 -13.08 2.57
CA LEU A 207 -11.83 -13.53 3.96
C LEU A 207 -10.54 -14.33 4.18
N GLY A 208 -10.21 -15.25 3.25
CA GLY A 208 -8.98 -16.04 3.31
C GLY A 208 -7.72 -15.17 3.34
N PHE A 209 -7.61 -14.20 2.43
CA PHE A 209 -6.47 -13.28 2.42
C PHE A 209 -6.48 -12.30 3.60
N THR A 210 -7.65 -11.88 4.08
CA THR A 210 -7.77 -11.05 5.29
C THR A 210 -7.24 -11.78 6.52
N ALA A 211 -7.48 -13.08 6.66
CA ALA A 211 -6.94 -13.87 7.76
C ALA A 211 -5.41 -13.99 7.70
N LEU A 212 -4.86 -14.15 6.50
CA LEU A 212 -3.40 -14.15 6.27
C LEU A 212 -2.80 -12.77 6.57
N GLU A 213 -3.48 -11.69 6.17
CA GLU A 213 -3.07 -10.32 6.43
C GLU A 213 -3.01 -10.02 7.94
N ILE A 214 -4.05 -10.39 8.70
CA ILE A 214 -4.06 -10.24 10.15
C ILE A 214 -2.94 -11.06 10.80
N THR A 215 -2.69 -12.26 10.30
CA THR A 215 -1.57 -13.10 10.78
C THR A 215 -0.23 -12.42 10.54
N ALA A 216 -0.03 -11.85 9.35
CA ALA A 216 1.15 -11.04 9.04
C ALA A 216 1.21 -9.80 9.94
N GLY A 217 0.09 -9.16 10.27
CA GLY A 217 0.03 -7.95 11.10
C GLY A 217 0.43 -8.24 12.55
N LEU A 218 0.01 -9.39 13.08
CA LEU A 218 0.46 -9.88 14.38
C LEU A 218 1.95 -10.24 14.36
N TRP A 219 2.46 -10.77 13.26
CA TRP A 219 3.89 -11.02 13.08
C TRP A 219 4.69 -9.70 13.00
N VAL A 220 4.21 -8.69 12.29
CA VAL A 220 4.77 -7.33 12.27
C VAL A 220 4.81 -6.74 13.67
N TYR A 221 3.72 -6.82 14.43
CA TYR A 221 3.66 -6.35 15.82
C TYR A 221 4.75 -6.98 16.70
N ARG A 222 4.94 -8.31 16.60
CA ARG A 222 6.00 -9.01 17.33
C ARG A 222 7.39 -8.60 16.86
N SER A 223 7.59 -8.48 15.57
CA SER A 223 8.90 -8.16 14.97
C SER A 223 9.33 -6.73 15.29
N ILE A 224 8.41 -5.76 15.21
CA ILE A 224 8.63 -4.36 15.60
C ILE A 224 8.97 -4.26 17.09
N ASN A 225 8.28 -4.97 17.97
CA ASN A 225 8.59 -4.91 19.39
C ASN A 225 9.92 -5.57 19.75
N LYS A 226 10.38 -6.54 18.94
CA LYS A 226 11.69 -7.19 19.10
C LYS A 226 12.83 -6.33 18.56
N ASN A 227 12.69 -5.77 17.36
CA ASN A 227 13.67 -4.90 16.73
C ASN A 227 12.95 -3.75 15.99
N PRO A 228 12.70 -2.63 16.69
CA PRO A 228 11.93 -1.52 16.13
C PRO A 228 12.52 -0.91 14.87
N GLU A 229 13.85 -0.88 14.74
CA GLU A 229 14.54 -0.27 13.60
C GLU A 229 14.57 -1.18 12.38
N LYS A 230 14.61 -2.51 12.60
CA LYS A 230 14.73 -3.52 11.55
C LYS A 230 13.81 -4.73 11.81
N PRO A 231 12.49 -4.58 11.68
CA PRO A 231 11.53 -5.67 11.87
C PRO A 231 11.55 -6.73 10.74
N GLY A 232 12.39 -6.52 9.72
CA GLY A 232 12.68 -7.46 8.64
C GLY A 232 11.53 -7.63 7.66
N ALA A 233 11.48 -8.80 7.03
CA ALA A 233 10.53 -9.11 5.96
C ALA A 233 9.05 -9.06 6.39
N SER A 234 8.75 -9.07 7.70
CA SER A 234 7.37 -9.06 8.20
C SER A 234 6.52 -7.93 7.61
N ILE A 235 7.10 -6.74 7.44
CA ILE A 235 6.39 -5.58 6.84
C ILE A 235 6.09 -5.82 5.36
N GLY A 236 7.06 -6.34 4.59
CA GLY A 236 6.85 -6.69 3.19
C GLY A 236 5.76 -7.74 3.00
N PHE A 237 5.69 -8.74 3.90
CA PHE A 237 4.63 -9.76 3.89
C PHE A 237 3.25 -9.17 4.19
N HIS A 238 3.15 -8.24 5.15
CA HIS A 238 1.90 -7.51 5.40
C HIS A 238 1.47 -6.71 4.17
N GLN A 239 2.38 -5.99 3.52
CA GLN A 239 2.05 -5.27 2.29
C GLN A 239 1.60 -6.23 1.16
N LEU A 240 2.20 -7.41 1.06
CA LEU A 240 1.81 -8.42 0.07
C LEU A 240 0.39 -8.96 0.33
N PHE A 241 0.09 -9.38 1.56
CA PHE A 241 -1.23 -9.94 1.87
C PHE A 241 -2.34 -8.88 1.86
N SER A 242 -2.03 -7.63 2.18
CA SER A 242 -2.92 -6.49 1.95
C SER A 242 -3.26 -6.33 0.46
N LEU A 243 -2.27 -6.33 -0.44
CA LEU A 243 -2.52 -6.28 -1.88
C LEU A 243 -3.33 -7.47 -2.39
N LEU A 244 -3.07 -8.69 -1.90
CA LEU A 244 -3.85 -9.87 -2.25
C LEU A 244 -5.30 -9.77 -1.75
N THR A 245 -5.52 -9.17 -0.58
CA THR A 245 -6.86 -8.84 -0.08
C THR A 245 -7.56 -7.84 -1.01
N VAL A 246 -6.84 -6.83 -1.50
CA VAL A 246 -7.37 -5.86 -2.48
C VAL A 246 -7.69 -6.51 -3.83
N VAL A 247 -6.87 -7.45 -4.31
CA VAL A 247 -7.20 -8.23 -5.51
C VAL A 247 -8.45 -9.05 -5.26
N ALA A 248 -8.51 -9.79 -4.16
CA ALA A 248 -9.62 -10.67 -3.84
C ALA A 248 -10.94 -9.93 -3.73
N ILE A 249 -10.98 -8.76 -3.09
CA ILE A 249 -12.22 -7.97 -2.98
C ILE A 249 -12.68 -7.45 -4.34
N ILE A 250 -11.75 -7.12 -5.25
CA ILE A 250 -12.10 -6.72 -6.64
C ILE A 250 -12.68 -7.93 -7.39
N LEU A 251 -12.06 -9.10 -7.28
CA LEU A 251 -12.56 -10.30 -7.95
C LEU A 251 -13.93 -10.75 -7.41
N ASN A 252 -14.12 -10.69 -6.09
CA ASN A 252 -15.40 -11.00 -5.45
C ASN A 252 -16.49 -9.99 -5.84
N SER A 253 -16.19 -8.68 -5.81
CA SER A 253 -17.17 -7.64 -6.18
C SER A 253 -17.58 -7.65 -7.64
N LEU A 254 -16.72 -8.16 -8.53
CA LEU A 254 -17.04 -8.40 -9.94
C LEU A 254 -17.66 -9.77 -10.22
N ALA A 255 -17.94 -10.57 -9.17
CA ALA A 255 -18.44 -11.94 -9.27
C ALA A 255 -17.58 -12.87 -10.15
N ILE A 256 -16.27 -12.59 -10.24
CA ILE A 256 -15.30 -13.43 -10.97
C ILE A 256 -14.98 -14.69 -10.15
N VAL A 257 -15.00 -14.55 -8.82
CA VAL A 257 -14.77 -15.63 -7.86
C VAL A 257 -15.84 -15.59 -6.76
N PRO A 258 -16.21 -16.74 -6.20
CA PRO A 258 -17.15 -16.84 -5.09
C PRO A 258 -16.59 -16.29 -3.77
#